data_AF-A0A7C6Y2E0-F1
#
_entry.id   AF-A0A7C6Y2E0-F1
#
_cell.length_a   1.000
_cell.length_b   1.000
_cell.length_c   1.000
_cell.angle_alpha   90.00
_cell.angle_beta   90.00
_cell.angle_gamma   90.00
#
_symmetry.space_group_name_H-M   'P 1'
#
loop_
_entity.id
_entity.type
_entity.pdbx_description
1 polymer ?
#
loop_
_entity_poly.entity_id
_entity_poly.type
_entity_poly.pdbx_seq_one_letter_code
_entity_poly.pdbx_strand_id
1 'polypeptide(L)' 'WVLASANILEGVNVTSTPGIKDDLINAKAIWYNKEAVRDGHIISARRPPDLIYYLPLLIQALAE' A
#
# COMPACT_ATOMS: atom_id res chain seq x y z
N TRP A 1 2.80 7.18 3.83
CA TRP A 1 3.28 8.24 4.73
C TRP A 1 2.52 8.25 6.06
N VAL A 2 1.20 8.48 6.09
CA VAL A 2 0.42 8.44 7.37
C VAL A 2 0.60 7.12 8.13
N LEU A 3 0.50 5.96 7.44
CA LEU A 3 0.71 4.65 8.07
C LEU A 3 2.16 4.45 8.56
N ALA A 4 3.14 5.08 7.89
CA ALA A 4 4.53 5.06 8.34
C ALA A 4 4.69 5.85 9.64
N SER A 5 4.09 7.04 9.73
CA SER A 5 4.06 7.85 10.96
C SER A 5 3.32 7.15 12.11
N ALA A 6 2.32 6.34 11.81
CA ALA A 6 1.63 5.50 12.78
C ALA A 6 2.46 4.29 13.25
N ASN A 7 3.63 4.05 12.66
CA ASN A 7 4.53 2.94 12.99
C ASN A 7 3.88 1.55 12.85
N ILE A 8 3.06 1.36 11.81
CA ILE A 8 2.32 0.10 11.54
C ILE A 8 2.73 -0.59 10.24
N LEU A 9 3.87 -0.23 9.65
CA LEU A 9 4.32 -0.76 8.36
C LEU A 9 5.49 -1.75 8.44
N GLU A 10 6.02 -2.05 9.63
CA GLU A 10 7.14 -3.00 9.76
C GLU A 10 6.74 -4.40 9.24
N GLY A 11 7.42 -4.85 8.18
CA GLY A 11 7.17 -6.13 7.53
C GLY A 11 5.94 -6.18 6.61
N VAL A 12 5.18 -5.07 6.48
CA VAL A 12 3.96 -5.03 5.67
C VAL A 12 4.30 -4.85 4.18
N ASN A 13 3.67 -5.64 3.33
CA ASN A 13 3.75 -5.55 1.89
C ASN A 13 2.91 -4.37 1.39
N VAL A 14 3.54 -3.39 0.75
CA VAL A 14 2.87 -2.17 0.28
C VAL A 14 3.35 -1.73 -1.09
N THR A 15 2.57 -0.85 -1.72
CA THR A 15 3.01 -0.01 -2.83
C THR A 15 2.66 1.45 -2.55
N SER A 16 3.12 2.36 -3.40
CA SER A 16 2.85 3.80 -3.31
C SER A 16 3.30 4.52 -4.57
N THR A 17 3.00 5.82 -4.65
CA THR A 17 3.71 6.67 -5.62
C THR A 17 5.23 6.52 -5.45
N PRO A 18 6.00 6.33 -6.54
CA PRO A 18 7.44 6.13 -6.46
C PRO A 18 8.20 7.20 -5.67
N GLY A 19 7.65 8.43 -5.62
CA GLY A 19 8.25 9.55 -4.89
C GLY A 19 8.34 9.38 -3.38
N ILE A 20 7.62 8.43 -2.78
CA ILE A 20 7.72 8.11 -1.33
C ILE A 20 8.22 6.69 -1.07
N LYS A 21 8.82 6.03 -2.08
CA LYS A 21 9.33 4.65 -1.94
C LYS A 21 10.29 4.52 -0.77
N ASP A 22 11.28 5.40 -0.70
CA ASP A 22 12.34 5.32 0.30
C ASP A 22 11.79 5.60 1.70
N ASP A 23 10.77 6.45 1.84
CA ASP A 23 10.07 6.67 3.12
C ASP A 23 9.39 5.39 3.62
N LEU A 24 8.79 4.60 2.73
CA LEU A 24 8.16 3.33 3.10
C LEU A 24 9.18 2.27 3.47
N ILE A 25 10.31 2.20 2.75
CA ILE A 25 11.42 1.30 3.07
C ILE A 25 12.05 1.69 4.43
N ASN A 26 12.24 2.99 4.69
CA ASN A 26 12.73 3.49 5.97
C ASN A 26 11.76 3.20 7.12
N ALA A 27 10.46 3.14 6.84
CA ALA A 27 9.43 2.67 7.76
C ALA A 27 9.35 1.13 7.87
N LYS A 28 10.35 0.42 7.33
CA LYS A 28 10.51 -1.03 7.33
C LYS A 28 9.40 -1.80 6.59
N ALA A 29 8.71 -1.14 5.67
CA ALA A 29 7.75 -1.80 4.80
C ALA A 29 8.46 -2.55 3.66
N ILE A 30 7.82 -3.60 3.15
CA ILE A 30 8.27 -4.32 1.95
C ILE A 30 7.60 -3.67 0.74
N TRP A 31 8.33 -2.81 0.03
CA TRP A 31 7.78 -2.03 -1.06
C TRP A 31 7.85 -2.76 -2.42
N TYR A 32 6.74 -2.77 -3.14
CA TYR A 32 6.62 -3.32 -4.49
C TYR A 32 6.26 -2.25 -5.53
N ASN A 33 6.87 -2.31 -6.71
CA ASN A 33 6.40 -1.57 -7.88
C ASN A 33 5.26 -2.33 -8.58
N LYS A 34 4.08 -2.33 -7.96
CA LYS A 34 2.85 -2.97 -8.47
C LYS A 34 1.69 -1.99 -8.43
N GLU A 35 0.73 -2.16 -9.31
CA GLU A 35 -0.46 -1.31 -9.47
C GLU A 35 -1.21 -1.15 -8.14
N ALA A 36 -1.50 -2.27 -7.48
CA ALA A 36 -2.09 -2.33 -6.16
C ALA A 36 -1.54 -3.51 -5.35
N VAL A 37 -1.51 -3.37 -4.03
CA VAL A 37 -1.10 -4.41 -3.07
C VAL A 37 -2.08 -4.42 -1.92
N ARG A 38 -2.54 -5.62 -1.53
CA ARG A 38 -3.29 -5.88 -0.31
C ARG A 38 -2.44 -6.76 0.61
N ASP A 39 -2.28 -6.33 1.85
CA ASP A 39 -1.69 -7.10 2.93
C ASP A 39 -2.60 -6.99 4.17
N GLY A 40 -3.37 -8.05 4.43
CA GLY A 40 -4.47 -8.03 5.41
C GLY A 40 -5.45 -6.89 5.15
N HIS A 41 -5.51 -5.94 6.08
CA HIS A 41 -6.37 -4.75 6.04
C HIS A 41 -5.69 -3.52 5.40
N ILE A 42 -4.41 -3.60 5.06
CA ILE A 42 -3.69 -2.50 4.40
C ILE A 42 -3.75 -2.70 2.89
N ILE A 43 -4.37 -1.75 2.21
CA ILE A 43 -4.57 -1.77 0.76
C ILE A 43 -3.97 -0.48 0.21
N SER A 44 -3.07 -0.62 -0.75
CA SER A 44 -2.27 0.49 -1.29
C SER A 44 -2.19 0.42 -2.80
N ALA A 45 -2.01 1.58 -3.45
CA ALA A 45 -1.86 1.72 -4.90
C ALA A 45 -0.88 2.86 -5.21
N ARG A 46 -0.36 2.91 -6.44
CA ARG A 46 0.68 3.92 -6.76
C ARG A 46 0.08 5.26 -7.14
N ARG A 47 -0.90 5.26 -8.06
CA ARG A 47 -1.40 6.47 -8.74
C ARG A 47 -2.85 6.28 -9.22
N PRO A 48 -3.57 7.35 -9.61
CA PRO A 48 -4.96 7.27 -10.09
C PRO A 48 -5.24 6.24 -11.20
N PRO A 49 -4.34 6.00 -12.19
CA PRO A 49 -4.57 4.95 -13.19
C PRO A 49 -4.67 3.53 -12.61
N ASP A 50 -4.11 3.28 -11.43
CA ASP A 50 -4.16 1.98 -10.77
C ASP A 50 -5.50 1.72 -10.04
N LEU A 51 -6.46 2.65 -10.11
CA LEU A 51 -7.76 2.55 -9.44
C LEU A 51 -8.53 1.28 -9.82
N ILE A 52 -8.39 0.82 -11.08
CA ILE A 52 -9.02 -0.41 -11.57
C ILE A 52 -8.51 -1.68 -10.87
N TYR A 53 -7.30 -1.62 -10.29
CA TYR A 53 -6.72 -2.70 -9.50
C TYR A 53 -6.97 -2.51 -8.00
N TYR A 54 -7.01 -1.27 -7.52
CA TYR A 54 -7.24 -0.94 -6.11
C TYR A 54 -8.67 -1.18 -5.65
N LEU A 55 -9.67 -0.71 -6.40
CA LEU A 55 -11.07 -0.76 -5.97
C LEU A 55 -11.58 -2.18 -5.71
N PRO A 56 -11.29 -3.20 -6.55
CA PRO A 56 -11.70 -4.56 -6.26
C PRO A 56 -11.13 -5.08 -4.93
N LEU A 57 -9.85 -4.79 -4.62
CA LEU A 57 -9.22 -5.20 -3.36
C LEU A 57 -9.89 -4.54 -2.15
N LEU A 58 -10.21 -3.24 -2.27
CA LEU A 58 -10.89 -2.50 -1.21
C LEU A 58 -12.31 -3.02 -0.97
N ILE A 59 -13.09 -3.21 -2.04
CA ILE A 59 -14.46 -3.73 -1.95
C ILE A 59 -14.46 -5.11 -1.32
N GLN A 60 -13.55 -5.99 -1.73
CA GLN A 60 -13.41 -7.32 -1.15
C GLN A 60 -13.13 -7.25 0.35
N ALA A 61 -12.18 -6.41 0.77
CA ALA A 61 -11.83 -6.27 2.19
C ALA A 61 -12.95 -5.69 3.07
N LEU A 62 -13.89 -4.95 2.48
CA LEU A 62 -15.07 -4.42 3.18
C LEU A 62 -16.23 -5.40 3.25
N ALA A 63 -16.23 -6.42 2.41
CA ALA A 63 -17.30 -7.43 2.32
C ALA A 63 -17.01 -8.70 3.15
N GLU A 64 -15.80 -8.81 3.72
CA GLU A 64 -15.38 -9.85 4.66
C GLU A 64 -15.84 -9.55 6.09
#